data_AF-U6F0H4-F1
#
_entry.id   AF-U6F0H4-F1
#
_cell.length_a   1.000
_cell.length_b   1.000
_cell.length_c   1.000
_cell.angle_alpha   90.00
_cell.angle_beta   90.00
_cell.angle_gamma   90.00
#
_symmetry.space_group_name_H-M   'P 1'
#
loop_
_entity.id
_entity.type
_entity.pdbx_description
1 polymer ?
#
loop_
_entity_poly.entity_id
_entity_poly.type
_entity_poly.pdbx_seq_one_letter_code
_entity_poly.pdbx_strand_id
1 'polypeptide(L)'
;MPLRDPQREENLNKYAYITFSKDTNVYNADGTIQNHNGQKIVKQMGQFKVDKLMYIWVPSEKKANLFYHLVGTKFYATNTGTSFFDKIDVGHDAYVKADDVKFVNGVQLTPLNTAAEAQVAAQKK
;
A
#
# COMPACT_ATOMS: atom_id res chain seq x y z
N MET A 1 -32.69 -28.08 1.28
CA MET A 1 -31.57 -27.47 2.06
C MET A 1 -30.77 -26.61 1.08
N PRO A 2 -30.60 -25.29 1.29
CA PRO A 2 -29.76 -24.53 0.39
C PRO A 2 -28.29 -24.85 0.68
N LEU A 3 -27.54 -25.16 -0.38
CA LEU A 3 -26.09 -25.34 -0.35
C LEU A 3 -25.45 -24.04 0.12
N ARG A 4 -24.80 -24.10 1.29
CA ARG A 4 -23.94 -23.04 1.79
C ARG A 4 -22.70 -23.03 0.88
N ASP A 5 -22.60 -22.03 0.02
CA ASP A 5 -21.49 -21.84 -0.89
C ASP A 5 -20.20 -21.52 -0.08
N PRO A 6 -19.23 -22.43 0.02
CA PRO A 6 -18.02 -22.21 0.84
C PRO A 6 -17.15 -21.06 0.31
N GLN A 7 -17.29 -20.71 -0.98
CA GLN A 7 -16.47 -19.68 -1.61
C GLN A 7 -16.88 -18.25 -1.22
N ARG A 8 -18.03 -18.06 -0.57
CA ARG A 8 -18.45 -16.74 -0.06
C ARG A 8 -17.92 -16.41 1.34
N GLU A 9 -17.41 -17.38 2.10
CA GLU A 9 -16.87 -17.15 3.45
C GLU A 9 -15.32 -16.99 3.48
N GLU A 10 -14.60 -17.31 2.39
CA GLU A 10 -13.11 -17.26 2.38
C GLU A 10 -12.48 -15.87 2.16
N ASN A 11 -13.28 -14.84 1.92
CA ASN A 11 -12.78 -13.46 1.70
C ASN A 11 -12.83 -12.57 2.95
N LEU A 12 -13.16 -13.12 4.12
CA LEU A 12 -13.17 -12.39 5.38
C LEU A 12 -11.80 -12.50 6.07
N ASN A 13 -11.03 -11.40 6.04
CA ASN A 13 -9.91 -11.07 6.94
C ASN A 13 -8.51 -11.66 6.68
N LYS A 14 -8.06 -11.79 5.43
CA LYS A 14 -6.61 -11.92 5.17
C LYS A 14 -5.96 -10.55 5.20
N TYR A 15 -5.42 -10.18 6.37
CA TYR A 15 -4.62 -8.97 6.53
C TYR A 15 -3.18 -9.33 6.86
N ALA A 16 -2.25 -8.53 6.37
CA ALA A 16 -0.87 -8.53 6.82
C ALA A 16 -0.59 -7.27 7.65
N TYR A 17 0.48 -7.35 8.41
CA TYR A 17 1.05 -6.24 9.16
C TYR A 17 2.44 -5.96 8.61
N ILE A 18 2.66 -4.70 8.25
CA ILE A 18 3.95 -4.19 7.79
C ILE A 18 4.47 -3.14 8.77
N THR A 19 5.75 -2.82 8.69
CA THR A 19 6.36 -1.70 9.39
C THR A 19 7.16 -0.84 8.42
N PHE A 20 7.14 0.48 8.62
CA PHE A 20 7.89 1.43 7.80
C PHE A 20 9.32 1.51 8.32
N SER A 21 10.26 0.96 7.55
CA SER A 21 11.67 0.87 7.95
C SER A 21 12.50 2.12 7.61
N LYS A 22 11.98 2.94 6.69
CA LYS A 22 12.55 4.20 6.18
C LYS A 22 11.41 5.12 5.72
N ASP A 23 11.76 6.36 5.37
CA ASP A 23 10.80 7.32 4.83
C ASP A 23 10.27 6.83 3.47
N THR A 24 8.96 6.76 3.34
CA THR A 24 8.28 6.07 2.24
C THR A 24 7.28 7.01 1.56
N ASN A 25 7.34 7.05 0.23
CA ASN A 25 6.34 7.75 -0.58
C ASN A 25 5.03 6.97 -0.61
N VAL A 26 3.92 7.69 -0.67
CA VAL A 26 2.60 7.09 -0.88
C VAL A 26 2.24 7.18 -2.35
N TYR A 27 1.67 6.11 -2.87
CA TYR A 27 1.29 5.97 -4.27
C TYR A 27 -0.21 5.77 -4.38
N ASN A 28 -0.76 6.24 -5.50
CA ASN A 28 -2.11 5.91 -5.93
C ASN A 28 -2.15 4.55 -6.63
N ALA A 29 -3.36 4.02 -6.82
CA ALA A 29 -3.58 2.78 -7.56
C ALA A 29 -3.07 2.82 -9.03
N ASP A 30 -2.80 4.01 -9.56
CA ASP A 30 -2.26 4.23 -10.90
C ASP A 30 -0.73 4.37 -10.96
N GLY A 31 -0.05 4.21 -9.82
CA GLY A 31 1.40 4.26 -9.72
C GLY A 31 1.99 5.66 -9.70
N THR A 32 1.15 6.70 -9.66
CA THR A 32 1.59 8.08 -9.39
C THR A 32 1.83 8.27 -7.89
N ILE A 33 2.77 9.15 -7.55
CA ILE A 33 3.03 9.52 -6.15
C ILE A 33 1.92 10.47 -5.69
N GLN A 34 1.31 10.17 -4.55
CA GLN A 34 0.41 11.11 -3.88
C GLN A 34 1.21 12.29 -3.35
N ASN A 35 0.90 13.48 -3.83
CA ASN A 35 1.55 14.70 -3.37
C ASN A 35 0.92 15.18 -2.06
N HIS A 36 1.60 14.90 -0.94
CA HIS A 36 1.24 15.40 0.39
C HIS A 36 2.08 16.64 0.74
N ASN A 37 2.12 17.64 -0.14
CA ASN A 37 2.99 18.83 -0.01
C ASN A 37 4.48 18.46 0.18
N GLY A 38 4.94 17.40 -0.49
CA GLY A 38 6.29 16.87 -0.35
C GLY A 38 6.53 16.02 0.92
N GLN A 39 5.54 15.85 1.78
CA GLN A 39 5.64 15.00 2.97
C GLN A 39 5.62 13.51 2.61
N LYS A 40 6.38 12.72 3.36
CA LYS A 40 6.48 11.26 3.22
C LYS A 40 6.11 10.59 4.53
N ILE A 41 5.61 9.36 4.47
CA ILE A 41 5.40 8.55 5.67
C ILE A 41 6.78 8.30 6.29
N VAL A 42 6.99 8.71 7.55
CA VAL A 42 8.28 8.50 8.22
C VAL A 42 8.45 7.06 8.66
N LYS A 43 9.70 6.65 8.88
CA LYS A 43 10.00 5.43 9.63
C LYS A 43 9.23 5.43 10.96
N GLN A 44 8.48 4.37 11.21
CA GLN A 44 7.71 4.22 12.44
C GLN A 44 7.61 2.75 12.82
N MET A 45 7.98 2.44 14.06
CA MET A 45 8.04 1.07 14.59
C MET A 45 6.67 0.44 14.88
N GLY A 46 5.59 1.10 14.46
CA GLY A 46 4.25 0.54 14.52
C GLY A 46 4.05 -0.61 13.53
N GLN A 47 2.99 -1.39 13.78
CA GLN A 47 2.48 -2.39 12.86
C GLN A 47 1.26 -1.82 12.12
N PHE A 48 1.35 -1.72 10.80
CA PHE A 48 0.32 -1.14 9.95
C PHE A 48 -0.38 -2.22 9.17
N LYS A 49 -1.70 -2.20 9.24
CA LYS A 49 -2.56 -3.18 8.61
C LYS A 49 -2.65 -2.93 7.11
N VAL A 50 -2.42 -3.98 6.33
CA VAL A 50 -2.57 -4.02 4.88
C VAL A 50 -3.48 -5.19 4.51
N ASP A 51 -4.33 -5.00 3.51
CA ASP A 51 -5.33 -5.99 3.08
C ASP A 51 -5.04 -6.55 1.69
N LYS A 52 -4.30 -5.81 0.84
CA LYS A 52 -4.02 -6.21 -0.53
C LYS A 52 -2.55 -6.02 -0.88
N LEU A 53 -2.08 -6.87 -1.77
CA LEU A 53 -0.78 -6.79 -2.40
C LEU A 53 -1.00 -6.85 -3.91
N MET A 54 -0.44 -5.91 -4.66
CA MET A 54 -0.59 -5.88 -6.12
C MET A 54 0.63 -5.24 -6.78
N TYR A 55 0.89 -5.63 -8.03
CA TYR A 55 1.82 -4.92 -8.88
C TYR A 55 1.17 -3.66 -9.43
N ILE A 56 1.84 -2.53 -9.28
CA ILE A 56 1.45 -1.27 -9.88
C ILE A 56 2.60 -0.80 -10.76
N TRP A 57 2.26 -0.42 -11.99
CA TRP A 57 3.22 0.16 -12.91
C TRP A 57 3.54 1.59 -12.48
N VAL A 58 4.81 1.87 -12.18
CA VAL A 58 5.27 3.22 -11.81
C VAL A 58 5.80 3.88 -13.09
N PRO A 59 5.11 4.89 -13.65
CA PRO A 59 5.54 5.54 -14.89
C PRO A 59 6.91 6.19 -14.76
N SER A 60 7.22 6.72 -13.57
CA SER A 60 8.50 7.34 -13.25
C SER A 60 9.69 6.36 -13.32
N GLU A 61 9.46 5.07 -13.05
CA GLU A 61 10.49 4.02 -13.10
C GLU A 61 10.40 3.16 -14.36
N LYS A 62 9.33 3.32 -15.14
CA LYS A 62 8.99 2.48 -16.30
C LYS A 62 9.05 0.99 -15.95
N LYS A 63 8.57 0.64 -14.76
CA LYS A 63 8.59 -0.72 -14.22
C LYS A 63 7.38 -0.96 -13.31
N ALA A 64 6.89 -2.19 -13.30
CA ALA A 64 5.91 -2.66 -12.32
C ALA A 64 6.62 -3.06 -11.02
N ASN A 65 6.26 -2.39 -9.93
CA ASN A 65 6.75 -2.71 -8.60
C ASN A 65 5.60 -3.26 -7.76
N LEU A 66 5.95 -3.97 -6.69
CA LEU A 66 4.97 -4.57 -5.79
C LEU A 66 4.57 -3.56 -4.70
N PHE A 67 3.27 -3.45 -4.44
CA PHE A 67 2.72 -2.48 -3.50
C PHE A 67 1.72 -3.12 -2.53
N TYR A 68 1.83 -2.74 -1.27
CA TYR A 68 0.83 -3.03 -0.25
C TYR A 68 -0.20 -1.91 -0.21
N HIS A 69 -1.47 -2.28 -0.13
CA HIS A 69 -2.58 -1.37 0.11
C HIS A 69 -2.75 -1.13 1.61
N LEU A 70 -2.73 0.13 2.02
CA LEU A 70 -2.87 0.53 3.41
C LEU A 70 -4.34 0.59 3.79
N VAL A 71 -4.71 -0.07 4.89
CA VAL A 71 -6.09 0.00 5.43
C VAL A 71 -6.30 1.29 6.22
N GLY A 72 -5.25 1.80 6.87
CA GLY A 72 -5.30 3.07 7.58
C GLY A 72 -5.28 4.26 6.60
N THR A 73 -5.91 5.36 6.98
CA THR A 73 -5.91 6.60 6.18
C THR A 73 -4.99 7.67 6.73
N LYS A 74 -4.53 7.58 7.99
CA LYS A 74 -3.69 8.60 8.63
C LYS A 74 -2.40 8.00 9.16
N PHE A 75 -1.27 8.60 8.79
CA PHE A 75 0.06 8.14 9.18
C PHE A 75 0.95 9.31 9.60
N TYR A 76 1.92 9.03 10.46
CA TYR A 76 2.98 9.99 10.76
C TYR A 76 3.83 10.25 9.53
N ALA A 77 4.14 11.53 9.30
CA ALA A 77 4.88 12.00 8.15
C ALA A 77 6.02 12.94 8.51
N THR A 78 6.88 13.18 7.53
CA THR A 78 8.00 14.11 7.65
C THR A 78 7.44 15.51 7.90
N ASN A 79 7.92 16.16 8.96
CA ASN A 79 7.49 17.49 9.32
C ASN A 79 8.00 18.52 8.29
N THR A 80 7.13 19.46 7.90
CA THR A 80 7.46 20.58 7.00
C THR A 80 7.60 21.93 7.71
N GLY A 81 7.51 21.96 9.04
CA GLY A 81 7.51 23.16 9.90
C GLY A 81 8.09 22.92 11.30
N THR A 82 7.44 23.43 12.36
CA THR A 82 7.97 23.49 13.75
C THR A 82 7.50 22.35 14.69
N SER A 83 6.69 21.40 14.20
CA SER A 83 6.12 20.32 15.03
C SER A 83 7.06 19.12 15.20
N PHE A 84 6.96 18.37 16.31
CA PHE A 84 7.79 17.16 16.47
C PHE A 84 7.43 16.03 15.49
N PHE A 85 6.15 15.91 15.09
CA PHE A 85 5.68 14.98 14.05
C PHE A 85 4.40 15.51 13.38
N ASP A 86 4.34 15.52 12.04
CA ASP A 86 3.10 15.79 11.29
C ASP A 86 2.36 14.49 10.99
N LYS A 87 1.07 14.59 10.68
CA LYS A 87 0.25 13.48 10.18
C LYS A 87 -0.33 13.84 8.83
N ILE A 88 -0.21 12.93 7.86
CA ILE A 88 -0.84 13.06 6.55
C ILE A 88 -2.06 12.15 6.47
N ASP A 89 -3.09 12.62 5.76
CA ASP A 89 -4.23 11.80 5.37
C ASP A 89 -4.02 11.31 3.94
N VAL A 90 -3.80 10.01 3.79
CA VAL A 90 -3.53 9.35 2.51
C VAL A 90 -4.81 8.83 1.83
N GLY A 91 -5.97 9.01 2.49
CA GLY A 91 -7.24 8.48 2.02
C GLY A 91 -7.32 6.95 2.08
N HIS A 92 -8.33 6.39 1.41
CA HIS A 92 -8.61 4.96 1.42
C HIS A 92 -7.89 4.17 0.32
N ASP A 93 -7.32 4.85 -0.67
CA ASP A 93 -6.64 4.23 -1.83
C ASP A 93 -5.13 4.54 -1.81
N ALA A 94 -4.50 4.21 -0.69
CA ALA A 94 -3.09 4.49 -0.45
C ALA A 94 -2.24 3.23 -0.59
N TYR A 95 -1.20 3.32 -1.41
CA TYR A 95 -0.30 2.20 -1.70
C TYR A 95 1.14 2.56 -1.34
N VAL A 96 1.86 1.60 -0.78
CA VAL A 96 3.28 1.75 -0.44
C VAL A 96 4.09 0.61 -1.02
N LYS A 97 5.30 0.91 -1.50
CA LYS A 97 6.15 -0.12 -2.10
C LYS A 97 6.49 -1.17 -1.06
N ALA A 98 6.35 -2.43 -1.45
CA ALA A 98 6.73 -3.57 -0.63
C ALA A 98 8.24 -3.56 -0.30
N ASP A 99 9.07 -2.97 -1.15
CA ASP A 99 10.51 -2.81 -0.93
C ASP A 99 10.87 -1.77 0.15
N ASP A 100 9.98 -0.78 0.37
CA ASP A 100 10.23 0.28 1.34
C ASP A 100 9.81 -0.10 2.78
N VAL A 101 8.98 -1.14 2.89
CA VAL A 101 8.39 -1.61 4.14
C VAL A 101 8.88 -3.03 4.45
N LYS A 102 8.74 -3.44 5.70
CA LYS A 102 9.04 -4.82 6.11
C LYS A 102 7.77 -5.51 6.54
N PHE A 103 7.51 -6.69 5.99
CA PHE A 103 6.47 -7.57 6.51
C PHE A 103 6.84 -8.00 7.94
N VAL A 104 5.87 -7.92 8.85
CA VAL A 104 6.05 -8.23 10.27
C VAL A 104 5.29 -9.50 10.64
N ASN A 105 4.00 -9.55 10.36
CA ASN A 105 3.14 -10.67 10.76
C ASN A 105 1.84 -10.69 9.93
N GLY A 106 1.02 -11.72 10.11
CA GLY A 106 -0.29 -11.88 9.47
C GLY A 106 -0.25 -12.84 8.29
N VAL A 107 -1.27 -12.75 7.44
CA VAL A 107 -1.39 -13.64 6.27
C VAL A 107 -0.48 -13.14 5.17
N GLN A 108 0.37 -14.01 4.62
CA GLN A 108 1.16 -13.67 3.46
C GLN A 108 0.24 -13.38 2.27
N LEU A 109 0.10 -12.11 1.94
CA LEU A 109 -0.74 -11.67 0.84
C LEU A 109 -0.09 -12.12 -0.48
N THR A 110 -0.87 -12.74 -1.34
CA THR A 110 -0.46 -13.04 -2.72
C THR A 110 -0.76 -11.83 -3.59
N PRO A 111 0.14 -11.46 -4.53
CA PRO A 111 -0.15 -10.40 -5.49
C PRO A 111 -1.44 -10.69 -6.26
N LEU A 112 -2.36 -9.73 -6.30
CA LEU A 112 -3.65 -9.86 -6.99
C LEU A 112 -3.54 -9.88 -8.51
N ASN A 113 -2.43 -9.36 -9.03
CA ASN A 113 -2.11 -9.30 -10.46
C ASN A 113 -0.61 -9.58 -10.66
N THR A 114 -0.18 -9.63 -11.91
CA THR A 114 1.22 -9.79 -12.34
C THR A 114 1.80 -8.46 -12.83
N ALA A 115 3.13 -8.38 -12.91
CA ALA A 115 3.83 -7.22 -13.46
C ALA A 115 3.38 -6.88 -14.90
N ALA A 116 3.09 -7.89 -15.72
CA ALA A 116 2.60 -7.71 -17.08
C ALA A 116 1.19 -7.09 -17.10
N GLU A 117 0.28 -7.55 -16.24
CA GLU A 117 -1.06 -6.98 -16.12
C GLU A 117 -1.03 -5.53 -15.63
N ALA A 118 -0.17 -5.20 -14.66
CA ALA A 118 0.02 -3.84 -14.20
C ALA A 118 0.50 -2.90 -15.33
N GLN A 119 1.43 -3.39 -16.15
CA GLN A 119 1.93 -2.64 -17.31
C GLN A 119 0.84 -2.42 -18.37
N VAL A 120 0.05 -3.45 -18.69
CA VAL A 120 -1.07 -3.34 -19.64
C VAL A 120 -2.13 -2.39 -19.11
N ALA A 121 -2.46 -2.46 -17.82
CA ALA A 121 -3.42 -1.55 -17.19
C ALA A 121 -2.96 -0.09 -17.28
N ALA A 122 -1.67 0.19 -17.11
CA ALA A 122 -1.13 1.54 -17.26
C ALA A 122 -1.08 2.04 -18.71
N GLN A 123 -0.97 1.15 -19.70
CA GLN A 123 -1.01 1.51 -21.13
C GLN A 123 -2.43 1.74 -21.67
N LYS A 124 -3.44 1.23 -20.98
CA LYS A 124 -4.87 1.39 -21.36
C LYS A 124 -5.51 2.67 -20.82
N LYS A 125 -4.77 3.46 -20.03
CA LYS A 125 -5.20 4.75 -19.49
C LYS A 125 -4.74 5.90 -20.38
#